data_AF-A0A259Q1U0-F1
#
_entry.id   AF-A0A259Q1U0-F1
#
_cell.length_a   1.000
_cell.length_b   1.000
_cell.length_c   1.000
_cell.angle_alpha   90.00
_cell.angle_beta   90.00
_cell.angle_gamma   90.00
#
_symmetry.space_group_name_H-M   'P 1'
#
loop_
_entity.id
_entity.type
_entity.pdbx_description
1 polymer ?
#
loop_
_entity_poly.entity_id
_entity_poly.type
_entity_poly.pdbx_seq_one_letter_code
_entity_poly.pdbx_strand_id
1 'polypeptide(L)'
;MAIGLFELAFVYVAVVSHPDPAAVLHGLASMPLSDHGYLYLVAANIGAVIMPWMIFYQQSAVVDKGLKPHHLTAARWDTAIGAVVAQAIMAAILIAVAATFGRNGGASKLDTVQQISQALTPYMGVENGRLMFAMGMLGASLVAAIVVSLTAAWGLGEVTGYKHSLEHHPREAPWFYLVFVAVLVASGLLVSSGVNLINLSVGVEVMNALLLPVVLGFLYILARRALPRGSQLRGAYALVVALTIMLTAGLGVWGGLTGLLAH
;
A
#
# COMPACT_ATOMS: atom_id res chain seq x y z
N MET A 1 17.89 2.40 1.80
CA MET A 1 17.90 3.46 0.76
C MET A 1 18.13 2.91 -0.64
N ALA A 2 19.06 1.97 -0.88
CA ALA A 2 19.28 1.41 -2.23
C ALA A 2 18.07 0.68 -2.84
N ILE A 3 17.20 0.08 -2.02
CA ILE A 3 16.07 -0.71 -2.53
C ILE A 3 14.96 0.18 -3.13
N GLY A 4 14.78 1.40 -2.63
CA GLY A 4 13.80 2.36 -3.20
C GLY A 4 14.18 2.85 -4.59
N LEU A 5 15.46 2.75 -4.99
CA LEU A 5 15.87 3.03 -6.38
C LEU A 5 15.27 2.03 -7.37
N PHE A 6 14.91 0.81 -6.95
CA PHE A 6 14.22 -0.13 -7.84
C PHE A 6 12.81 0.34 -8.20
N GLU A 7 12.17 1.20 -7.40
CA GLU A 7 10.88 1.79 -7.78
C GLU A 7 11.01 2.84 -8.88
N LEU A 8 12.18 3.49 -9.00
CA LEU A 8 12.49 4.40 -10.10
C LEU A 8 12.56 3.66 -11.45
N ALA A 9 12.79 2.34 -11.44
CA ALA A 9 12.68 1.52 -12.64
C ALA A 9 11.25 1.56 -13.21
N PHE A 10 10.22 1.59 -12.36
CA PHE A 10 8.83 1.72 -12.80
C PHE A 10 8.49 3.15 -13.27
N VAL A 11 9.12 4.17 -12.70
CA VAL A 11 9.02 5.56 -13.22
C VAL A 11 9.60 5.63 -14.63
N TYR A 12 10.78 5.07 -14.84
CA TYR A 12 11.41 5.01 -16.17
C TYR A 12 10.49 4.33 -17.19
N VAL A 13 9.85 3.24 -16.79
CA VAL A 13 8.92 2.49 -17.66
C VAL A 13 7.74 3.34 -18.08
N ALA A 14 7.11 4.07 -17.17
CA ALA A 14 5.98 4.90 -17.53
C ALA A 14 6.35 6.09 -18.42
N VAL A 15 7.54 6.67 -18.23
CA VAL A 15 8.05 7.72 -19.12
C VAL A 15 8.32 7.15 -20.52
N VAL A 16 8.91 5.96 -20.61
CA VAL A 16 9.17 5.27 -21.89
C VAL A 16 7.89 4.74 -22.54
N SER A 17 6.81 4.56 -21.76
CA SER A 17 5.55 4.00 -22.25
C SER A 17 4.82 4.90 -23.25
N HIS A 18 5.21 6.19 -23.37
CA HIS A 18 4.54 7.18 -24.23
C HIS A 18 3.00 7.06 -24.17
N PRO A 19 2.39 7.16 -22.98
CA PRO A 19 0.96 6.99 -22.86
C PRO A 19 0.25 8.06 -23.67
N ASP A 20 -0.72 7.63 -24.47
CA ASP A 20 -1.55 8.54 -25.26
C ASP A 20 -2.35 9.43 -24.30
N PRO A 21 -2.09 10.75 -24.25
CA PRO A 21 -2.77 11.66 -23.33
C PRO A 21 -4.28 11.68 -23.55
N ALA A 22 -4.74 11.44 -24.79
CA ALA A 22 -6.15 11.39 -25.12
C ALA A 22 -6.82 10.15 -24.51
N ALA A 23 -6.13 9.00 -24.51
CA ALA A 23 -6.63 7.78 -23.89
C ALA A 23 -6.72 7.90 -22.36
N VAL A 24 -5.74 8.57 -21.73
CA VAL A 24 -5.77 8.86 -20.29
C VAL A 24 -6.96 9.78 -19.94
N LEU A 25 -7.16 10.87 -20.69
CA LEU A 25 -8.31 11.76 -20.49
C LEU A 25 -9.64 11.02 -20.69
N HIS A 26 -9.73 10.18 -21.71
CA HIS A 26 -10.95 9.42 -21.98
C HIS A 26 -11.24 8.39 -20.88
N GLY A 27 -10.22 7.73 -20.34
CA GLY A 27 -10.35 6.82 -19.19
C GLY A 27 -10.82 7.53 -17.92
N LEU A 28 -10.35 8.77 -17.69
CA LEU A 28 -10.85 9.61 -16.58
C LEU A 28 -12.32 10.01 -16.77
N ALA A 29 -12.77 10.17 -18.02
CA ALA A 29 -14.16 10.53 -18.33
C ALA A 29 -15.13 9.33 -18.36
N SER A 30 -14.62 8.11 -18.57
CA SER A 30 -15.43 6.90 -18.78
C SER A 30 -15.30 5.89 -17.64
N MET A 31 -15.29 6.37 -16.39
CA MET A 31 -15.21 5.50 -15.21
C MET A 31 -16.49 4.64 -15.08
N PRO A 32 -16.38 3.29 -15.11
CA PRO A 32 -17.53 2.40 -15.00
C PRO A 32 -17.98 2.26 -13.54
N LEU A 33 -18.55 3.33 -12.98
CA LEU A 33 -18.99 3.39 -11.57
C LEU A 33 -20.13 2.41 -11.24
N SER A 34 -20.76 1.81 -12.25
CA SER A 34 -21.77 0.76 -12.09
C SER A 34 -21.20 -0.65 -12.04
N ASP A 35 -19.91 -0.83 -12.33
CA ASP A 35 -19.25 -2.14 -12.28
C ASP A 35 -18.73 -2.41 -10.86
N HIS A 36 -19.25 -3.45 -10.22
CA HIS A 36 -18.92 -3.78 -8.83
C HIS A 36 -17.46 -4.27 -8.69
N GLY A 37 -16.90 -4.91 -9.71
CA GLY A 37 -15.50 -5.33 -9.73
C GLY A 37 -14.55 -4.15 -9.87
N TYR A 38 -14.93 -3.14 -10.67
CA TYR A 38 -14.21 -1.87 -10.73
C TYR A 38 -14.22 -1.16 -9.37
N LEU A 39 -15.38 -1.06 -8.72
CA LEU A 39 -15.50 -0.44 -7.39
C LEU A 39 -14.71 -1.20 -6.31
N TYR A 40 -14.65 -2.53 -6.39
CA TYR A 40 -13.81 -3.36 -5.52
C TYR A 40 -12.32 -3.03 -5.67
N LEU A 41 -11.84 -2.90 -6.91
CA LEU A 41 -10.46 -2.52 -7.19
C LEU A 41 -10.15 -1.07 -6.80
N VAL A 42 -11.12 -0.16 -6.91
CA VAL A 42 -10.99 1.21 -6.40
C VAL A 42 -10.83 1.20 -4.87
N ALA A 43 -11.60 0.39 -4.16
CA ALA A 43 -11.47 0.24 -2.72
C ALA A 43 -10.11 -0.37 -2.33
N ALA A 44 -9.68 -1.43 -3.02
CA ALA A 44 -8.34 -2.00 -2.85
C ALA A 44 -7.26 -0.94 -3.06
N ASN A 45 -7.34 -0.16 -4.14
CA ASN A 45 -6.38 0.90 -4.41
C ASN A 45 -6.31 1.94 -3.28
N ILE A 46 -7.46 2.37 -2.75
CA ILE A 46 -7.50 3.28 -1.59
C ILE A 46 -6.85 2.64 -0.36
N GLY A 47 -7.14 1.37 -0.07
CA GLY A 47 -6.59 0.64 1.07
C GLY A 47 -5.09 0.32 0.95
N ALA A 48 -4.58 0.14 -0.27
CA ALA A 48 -3.16 0.00 -0.56
C ALA A 48 -2.38 1.30 -0.26
N VAL A 49 -3.01 2.45 -0.49
CA VAL A 49 -2.40 3.77 -0.23
C VAL A 49 -2.46 4.14 1.25
N ILE A 50 -3.60 3.89 1.90
CA ILE A 50 -3.82 4.25 3.31
C ILE A 50 -3.97 2.98 4.13
N MET A 51 -2.85 2.45 4.58
CA MET A 51 -2.85 1.26 5.43
C MET A 51 -3.01 1.65 6.90
N PRO A 52 -3.93 1.04 7.67
CA PRO A 52 -4.11 1.30 9.09
C PRO A 52 -2.81 1.30 9.91
N TRP A 53 -1.96 0.30 9.66
CA TRP A 53 -0.69 0.13 10.37
C TRP A 53 0.31 1.26 10.09
N MET A 54 0.21 1.94 8.94
CA MET A 54 1.09 3.05 8.55
C MET A 54 0.97 4.23 9.52
N ILE A 55 -0.23 4.48 10.06
CA ILE A 55 -0.46 5.58 11.00
C ILE A 55 0.28 5.33 12.33
N PHE A 56 0.23 4.08 12.82
CA PHE A 56 0.97 3.68 14.01
C PHE A 56 2.48 3.68 13.77
N TYR A 57 2.93 3.15 12.63
CA TYR A 57 4.34 3.18 12.24
C TYR A 57 4.87 4.61 12.15
N GLN A 58 4.12 5.52 11.54
CA GLN A 58 4.52 6.92 11.42
C GLN A 58 4.61 7.60 12.79
N GLN A 59 3.72 7.28 13.73
CA GLN A 59 3.81 7.77 15.10
C GLN A 59 5.08 7.28 15.80
N SER A 60 5.38 5.98 15.74
CA SER A 60 6.60 5.40 16.33
C SER A 60 7.86 5.98 15.69
N ALA A 61 7.90 6.10 14.36
CA ALA A 61 9.04 6.66 13.64
C ALA A 61 9.29 8.14 13.99
N VAL A 62 8.24 8.91 14.29
CA VAL A 62 8.35 10.31 14.75
C VAL A 62 8.98 10.36 16.16
N VAL A 63 8.61 9.44 17.04
CA VAL A 63 9.16 9.31 18.39
C VAL A 63 10.62 8.87 18.34
N ASP A 64 10.94 7.83 17.58
CA ASP A 64 12.30 7.29 17.44
C ASP A 64 13.28 8.29 16.83
N LYS A 65 12.83 9.08 15.84
CA LYS A 65 13.63 10.16 15.24
C LYS A 65 13.76 11.39 16.15
N GLY A 66 13.08 11.43 17.29
CA GLY A 66 13.11 12.55 18.23
C GLY A 66 12.61 13.87 17.62
N LEU A 67 11.65 13.80 16.68
CA LEU A 67 11.18 14.98 15.96
C LEU A 67 10.46 15.94 16.91
N LYS A 68 10.95 17.17 16.96
CA LYS A 68 10.38 18.27 17.76
C LYS A 68 9.34 19.07 16.95
N PRO A 69 8.47 19.86 17.60
CA PRO A 69 7.45 20.66 16.91
C PRO A 69 7.97 21.58 15.80
N HIS A 70 9.21 22.05 15.87
CA HIS A 70 9.81 22.88 14.80
C HIS A 70 10.12 22.09 13.52
N HIS A 71 10.25 20.76 13.59
CA HIS A 71 10.43 19.89 12.43
C HIS A 71 9.11 19.52 11.74
N LEU A 72 7.94 19.92 12.28
CA LEU A 72 6.64 19.54 11.73
C LEU A 72 6.45 19.97 10.28
N THR A 73 6.93 21.17 9.92
CA THR A 73 6.82 21.66 8.53
C THR A 73 7.66 20.82 7.57
N ALA A 74 8.89 20.47 7.96
CA ALA A 74 9.76 19.60 7.16
C ALA A 74 9.18 18.19 7.03
N ALA A 75 8.68 17.60 8.13
CA ALA A 75 8.06 16.28 8.12
C ALA A 75 6.78 16.24 7.26
N ARG A 76 5.99 17.33 7.24
CA ARG A 76 4.83 17.48 6.35
C ARG A 76 5.23 17.50 4.88
N TRP A 77 6.27 18.26 4.53
CA TRP A 77 6.79 18.30 3.15
C TRP A 77 7.37 16.95 2.73
N ASP A 78 8.14 16.30 3.59
CA ASP A 78 8.68 14.97 3.34
C ASP A 78 7.56 13.96 3.06
N THR A 79 6.52 13.95 3.89
CA THR A 79 5.34 13.09 3.69
C THR A 79 4.58 13.45 2.41
N ALA A 80 4.40 14.74 2.12
CA ALA A 80 3.67 15.20 0.94
C ALA A 80 4.41 14.84 -0.35
N ILE A 81 5.72 15.07 -0.41
CA ILE A 81 6.56 14.72 -1.56
C ILE A 81 6.57 13.19 -1.73
N GLY A 82 6.76 12.44 -0.65
CA GLY A 82 6.70 10.98 -0.69
C GLY A 82 5.37 10.45 -1.21
N ALA A 83 4.25 11.01 -0.74
CA ALA A 83 2.92 10.65 -1.22
C ALA A 83 2.72 10.97 -2.71
N VAL A 84 3.14 12.15 -3.17
CA VAL A 84 3.04 12.53 -4.59
C VAL A 84 3.87 11.63 -5.48
N VAL A 85 5.10 11.31 -5.07
CA VAL A 85 5.99 10.39 -5.81
C VAL A 85 5.39 8.99 -5.87
N ALA A 86 4.89 8.48 -4.74
CA ALA A 86 4.24 7.16 -4.70
C ALA A 86 2.99 7.09 -5.59
N GLN A 87 2.15 8.14 -5.58
CA GLN A 87 0.98 8.23 -6.46
C GLN A 87 1.37 8.35 -7.93
N ALA A 88 2.43 9.11 -8.25
CA ALA A 88 2.93 9.21 -9.61
C ALA A 88 3.42 7.85 -10.12
N ILE A 89 4.14 7.08 -9.29
CA ILE A 89 4.58 5.70 -9.61
C ILE A 89 3.38 4.77 -9.82
N MET A 90 2.39 4.84 -8.94
CA MET A 90 1.18 4.02 -9.04
C MET A 90 0.41 4.31 -10.34
N ALA A 91 0.19 5.59 -10.66
CA ALA A 91 -0.46 6.01 -11.90
C ALA A 91 0.35 5.58 -13.13
N ALA A 92 1.67 5.74 -13.08
CA ALA A 92 2.61 5.29 -14.09
C ALA A 92 2.45 3.80 -14.43
N ILE A 93 2.42 2.93 -13.41
CA ILE A 93 2.25 1.50 -13.58
C ILE A 93 0.86 1.18 -14.13
N LEU A 94 -0.20 1.80 -13.58
CA LEU A 94 -1.58 1.57 -14.02
C LEU A 94 -1.76 1.91 -15.51
N ILE A 95 -1.23 3.06 -15.93
CA ILE A 95 -1.29 3.51 -17.33
C ILE A 95 -0.49 2.58 -18.23
N ALA A 96 0.72 2.16 -17.81
CA ALA A 96 1.54 1.23 -18.57
C ALA A 96 0.84 -0.12 -18.79
N VAL A 97 0.23 -0.68 -17.73
CA VAL A 97 -0.56 -1.93 -17.82
C VAL A 97 -1.79 -1.74 -18.70
N ALA A 98 -2.51 -0.63 -18.57
CA ALA A 98 -3.67 -0.34 -19.42
C ALA A 98 -3.30 -0.24 -20.91
N ALA A 99 -2.15 0.38 -21.23
CA ALA A 99 -1.65 0.53 -22.58
C ALA A 99 -1.22 -0.80 -23.23
N THR A 100 -0.73 -1.78 -22.45
CA THR A 100 -0.34 -3.10 -22.98
C THR A 100 -1.50 -4.09 -23.01
N PHE A 101 -2.04 -4.35 -21.83
CA PHE A 101 -3.01 -5.41 -21.61
C PHE A 101 -4.37 -5.03 -22.21
N GLY A 102 -4.76 -3.76 -22.09
CA GLY A 102 -6.00 -3.25 -22.67
C GLY A 102 -6.02 -3.26 -24.20
N ARG A 103 -4.87 -3.08 -24.87
CA ARG A 103 -4.78 -3.07 -26.35
C ARG A 103 -4.73 -4.48 -26.96
N ASN A 104 -4.22 -5.47 -26.23
CA ASN A 104 -4.12 -6.86 -26.70
C ASN A 104 -5.39 -7.70 -26.43
N GLY A 105 -6.53 -7.06 -26.19
CA GLY A 105 -7.83 -7.72 -26.09
C GLY A 105 -8.30 -8.06 -24.67
N GLY A 106 -7.56 -7.71 -23.62
CA GLY A 106 -8.04 -7.61 -22.22
C GLY A 106 -8.74 -8.82 -21.58
N ALA A 107 -8.82 -9.96 -22.26
CA ALA A 107 -9.76 -11.04 -21.92
C ALA A 107 -9.26 -12.03 -20.85
N SER A 108 -8.00 -11.91 -20.42
CA SER A 108 -7.37 -12.87 -19.50
C SER A 108 -7.24 -12.29 -18.08
N LYS A 109 -7.80 -12.94 -17.07
CA LYS A 109 -7.61 -12.51 -15.67
C LYS A 109 -6.13 -12.50 -15.30
N LEU A 110 -5.69 -11.44 -14.61
CA LEU A 110 -4.34 -11.29 -14.06
C LEU A 110 -4.32 -11.89 -12.64
N ASP A 111 -4.33 -13.22 -12.58
CA ASP A 111 -4.43 -14.00 -11.33
C ASP A 111 -3.08 -14.48 -10.80
N THR A 112 -2.00 -14.29 -11.57
CA THR A 112 -0.64 -14.72 -11.21
C THR A 112 0.41 -13.63 -11.47
N VAL A 113 1.47 -13.63 -10.66
CA VAL A 113 2.62 -12.73 -10.81
C VAL A 113 3.27 -12.87 -12.19
N GLN A 114 3.28 -14.10 -12.72
CA GLN A 114 3.79 -14.43 -14.06
C GLN A 114 2.99 -13.73 -15.16
N GLN A 115 1.66 -13.70 -15.05
CA GLN A 115 0.80 -13.00 -16.01
C GLN A 115 1.03 -11.48 -15.94
N ILE A 116 1.17 -10.91 -14.74
CA ILE A 116 1.49 -9.48 -14.58
C ILE A 116 2.85 -9.15 -15.21
N SER A 117 3.86 -9.99 -14.96
CA SER A 117 5.19 -9.81 -15.56
C SER A 117 5.11 -9.85 -17.09
N GLN A 118 4.37 -10.80 -17.67
CA GLN A 118 4.18 -10.92 -19.11
C GLN A 118 3.43 -9.73 -19.71
N ALA A 119 2.47 -9.14 -18.98
CA ALA A 119 1.75 -7.94 -19.41
C ALA A 119 2.64 -6.69 -19.43
N LEU A 120 3.64 -6.60 -18.54
CA LEU A 120 4.57 -5.46 -18.44
C LEU A 120 5.81 -5.59 -19.34
N THR A 121 6.20 -6.83 -19.66
CA THR A 121 7.40 -7.16 -20.46
C THR A 121 7.50 -6.43 -21.83
N PRO A 122 6.41 -6.25 -22.61
CA PRO A 122 6.49 -5.70 -23.97
C PRO A 122 7.03 -4.26 -24.05
N TYR A 123 6.80 -3.39 -23.06
CA TYR A 123 7.32 -2.00 -23.08
C TYR A 123 8.76 -1.88 -22.63
N MET A 124 9.26 -2.85 -21.86
CA MET A 124 10.61 -2.83 -21.31
C MET A 124 11.64 -3.51 -22.22
N GLY A 125 11.19 -4.17 -23.29
CA GLY A 125 11.99 -5.15 -24.03
C GLY A 125 12.01 -6.51 -23.31
N VAL A 126 11.92 -7.61 -24.05
CA VAL A 126 11.63 -8.95 -23.50
C VAL A 126 12.64 -9.38 -22.42
N GLU A 127 13.92 -9.06 -22.59
CA GLU A 127 14.97 -9.42 -21.66
C GLU A 127 15.10 -8.41 -20.50
N ASN A 128 15.17 -7.11 -20.80
CA ASN A 128 15.35 -6.07 -19.79
C ASN A 128 14.14 -5.95 -18.86
N GLY A 129 12.92 -6.17 -19.38
CA GLY A 129 11.70 -6.09 -18.59
C GLY A 129 11.53 -7.20 -17.57
N ARG A 130 11.88 -8.43 -17.94
CA ARG A 130 11.88 -9.55 -17.01
C ARG A 130 12.91 -9.35 -15.90
N LEU A 131 14.10 -8.85 -16.24
CA LEU A 131 15.15 -8.53 -15.26
C LEU A 131 14.73 -7.40 -14.32
N MET A 132 14.21 -6.29 -14.83
CA MET A 132 13.73 -5.17 -14.01
C MET A 132 12.56 -5.58 -13.11
N PHE A 133 11.59 -6.34 -13.64
CA PHE A 133 10.48 -6.86 -12.85
C PHE A 133 10.95 -7.81 -11.75
N ALA A 134 11.87 -8.74 -12.08
CA ALA A 134 12.44 -9.66 -11.10
C ALA A 134 13.21 -8.91 -10.00
N MET A 135 14.04 -7.93 -10.36
CA MET A 135 14.76 -7.09 -9.38
C MET A 135 13.81 -6.27 -8.52
N GLY A 136 12.76 -5.68 -9.10
CA GLY A 136 11.72 -4.95 -8.37
C GLY A 136 10.97 -5.85 -7.39
N MET A 137 10.55 -7.03 -7.83
CA MET A 137 9.90 -8.04 -6.98
C MET A 137 10.80 -8.51 -5.84
N LEU A 138 12.10 -8.73 -6.11
CA LEU A 138 13.06 -9.09 -5.06
C LEU A 138 13.25 -7.96 -4.05
N GLY A 139 13.36 -6.71 -4.53
CA GLY A 139 13.44 -5.53 -3.68
C GLY A 139 12.22 -5.37 -2.78
N ALA A 140 11.01 -5.43 -3.37
CA ALA A 140 9.76 -5.36 -2.64
C ALA A 140 9.62 -6.50 -1.61
N SER A 141 9.99 -7.73 -1.98
CA SER A 141 9.95 -8.89 -1.09
C SER A 141 10.92 -8.74 0.09
N LEU A 142 12.12 -8.21 -0.15
CA LEU A 142 13.10 -7.96 0.92
C LEU A 142 12.62 -6.88 1.89
N VAL A 143 12.04 -5.79 1.38
CA VAL A 143 11.44 -4.75 2.22
C VAL A 143 10.27 -5.32 3.03
N ALA A 144 9.39 -6.10 2.40
CA ALA A 144 8.29 -6.77 3.08
C ALA A 144 8.81 -7.69 4.20
N ALA A 145 9.86 -8.48 3.95
CA ALA A 145 10.47 -9.33 4.96
C ALA A 145 11.02 -8.53 6.15
N ILE A 146 11.68 -7.40 5.89
CA ILE A 146 12.19 -6.49 6.93
C ILE A 146 11.03 -5.91 7.76
N VAL A 147 9.98 -5.42 7.09
CA VAL A 147 8.81 -4.83 7.76
C VAL A 147 8.10 -5.87 8.62
N VAL A 148 7.83 -7.06 8.09
CA VAL A 148 7.21 -8.15 8.86
C VAL A 148 8.05 -8.53 10.06
N SER A 149 9.39 -8.57 9.90
CA SER A 149 10.30 -8.85 11.00
C SER A 149 10.26 -7.77 12.08
N LEU A 150 10.23 -6.49 11.70
CA LEU A 150 10.10 -5.36 12.62
C LEU A 150 8.75 -5.38 13.34
N THR A 151 7.65 -5.61 12.63
CA THR A 151 6.31 -5.69 13.21
C THR A 151 6.20 -6.87 14.17
N ALA A 152 6.80 -8.02 13.84
CA ALA A 152 6.86 -9.16 14.75
C ALA A 152 7.66 -8.83 16.01
N ALA A 153 8.82 -8.16 15.88
CA ALA A 153 9.62 -7.74 17.03
C ALA A 153 8.88 -6.75 17.93
N TRP A 154 8.17 -5.78 17.34
CA TRP A 154 7.38 -4.80 18.08
C TRP A 154 6.14 -5.41 18.75
N GLY A 155 5.34 -6.17 18.01
CA GLY A 155 4.13 -6.80 18.53
C GLY A 155 4.42 -7.78 19.66
N LEU A 156 5.53 -8.52 19.58
CA LEU A 156 5.95 -9.37 20.69
C LEU A 156 6.51 -8.55 21.86
N GLY A 157 7.27 -7.48 21.58
CA GLY A 157 7.82 -6.57 22.60
C GLY A 157 6.73 -5.89 23.44
N GLU A 158 5.62 -5.49 22.82
CA GLU A 158 4.46 -4.92 23.51
C GLU A 158 3.71 -5.95 24.37
N VAL A 159 3.57 -7.20 23.90
CA VAL A 159 2.84 -8.26 24.62
C VAL A 159 3.66 -8.86 25.76
N THR A 160 4.98 -8.90 25.64
CA THR A 160 5.86 -9.59 26.59
C THR A 160 6.66 -8.66 27.50
N GLY A 161 6.68 -7.34 27.22
CA GLY A 161 7.36 -6.34 28.05
C GLY A 161 8.89 -6.47 28.09
N TYR A 162 9.49 -7.28 27.22
CA TYR A 162 10.93 -7.59 27.21
C TYR A 162 11.58 -7.28 25.85
N LYS A 163 12.84 -6.80 25.89
CA LYS A 163 13.63 -6.39 24.73
C LYS A 163 13.95 -7.58 23.82
N HIS A 164 13.48 -7.58 22.57
CA HIS A 164 13.83 -8.65 21.63
C HIS A 164 14.01 -8.16 20.18
N SER A 165 15.28 -8.13 19.77
CA SER A 165 15.77 -7.90 18.41
C SER A 165 16.15 -9.26 17.77
N LEU A 166 16.21 -9.31 16.43
CA LEU A 166 16.72 -10.44 15.61
C LEU A 166 18.19 -10.82 15.93
N GLU A 167 18.86 -10.05 16.79
CA GLU A 167 20.23 -10.25 17.24
C GLU A 167 20.37 -11.18 18.47
N HIS A 168 19.26 -11.71 19.04
CA HIS A 168 19.33 -12.59 20.21
C HIS A 168 19.20 -14.06 19.84
N HIS A 169 19.98 -14.89 20.52
CA HIS A 169 20.15 -16.32 20.23
C HIS A 169 18.80 -17.05 20.31
N PRO A 170 18.50 -18.05 19.45
CA PRO A 170 17.22 -18.78 19.42
C PRO A 170 16.81 -19.48 20.73
N ARG A 171 17.65 -19.46 21.77
CA ARG A 171 17.34 -19.95 23.11
C ARG A 171 16.79 -18.87 24.07
N GLU A 172 16.88 -17.59 23.71
CA GLU A 172 16.50 -16.46 24.56
C GLU A 172 15.11 -15.90 24.23
N ALA A 173 14.52 -16.26 23.08
CA ALA A 173 13.19 -15.82 22.63
C ALA A 173 12.40 -16.92 21.91
N PRO A 174 12.12 -18.07 22.56
CA PRO A 174 11.48 -19.22 21.91
C PRO A 174 10.10 -18.88 21.31
N TRP A 175 9.36 -17.94 21.92
CA TRP A 175 8.05 -17.51 21.42
C TRP A 175 8.11 -16.69 20.14
N PHE A 176 9.15 -15.87 19.95
CA PHE A 176 9.37 -15.11 18.72
C PHE A 176 9.64 -16.04 17.55
N TYR A 177 10.58 -16.97 17.71
CA TYR A 177 10.91 -17.93 16.67
C TYR A 177 9.75 -18.89 16.40
N LEU A 178 8.95 -19.26 17.41
CA LEU A 178 7.78 -20.13 17.21
C LEU A 178 6.69 -19.42 16.41
N VAL A 179 6.33 -18.18 16.74
CA VAL A 179 5.35 -17.41 15.96
C VAL A 179 5.86 -17.15 14.54
N PHE A 180 7.15 -16.79 14.39
CA PHE A 180 7.77 -16.57 13.09
C PHE A 180 7.75 -17.83 12.21
N VAL A 181 8.15 -18.98 12.77
CA VAL A 181 8.10 -20.27 12.06
C VAL A 181 6.66 -20.67 11.76
N ALA A 182 5.71 -20.47 12.68
CA ALA A 182 4.31 -20.76 12.45
C ALA A 182 3.72 -19.91 11.31
N VAL A 183 4.03 -18.62 11.26
CA VAL A 183 3.62 -17.71 10.18
C VAL A 183 4.28 -18.11 8.86
N LEU A 184 5.56 -18.47 8.86
CA LEU A 184 6.27 -18.95 7.67
C LEU A 184 5.67 -20.24 7.12
N VAL A 185 5.41 -21.21 8.00
CA VAL A 185 4.79 -22.49 7.62
C VAL A 185 3.36 -22.25 7.13
N ALA A 186 2.57 -21.44 7.82
CA ALA A 186 1.22 -21.09 7.38
C ALA A 186 1.22 -20.37 6.03
N SER A 187 2.16 -19.43 5.81
CA SER A 187 2.33 -18.75 4.53
C SER A 187 2.74 -19.72 3.43
N GLY A 188 3.68 -20.63 3.70
CA GLY A 188 4.10 -21.65 2.75
C GLY A 188 2.98 -22.63 2.39
N LEU A 189 2.20 -23.06 3.38
CA LEU A 189 1.00 -23.88 3.18
C LEU A 189 -0.04 -23.14 2.34
N LEU A 190 -0.30 -21.87 2.65
CA LEU A 190 -1.24 -21.03 1.91
C LEU A 190 -0.80 -20.83 0.46
N VAL A 191 0.49 -20.60 0.21
CA VAL A 191 1.05 -20.54 -1.16
C VAL A 191 0.91 -21.88 -1.89
N SER A 192 1.15 -23.01 -1.19
CA SER A 192 1.03 -24.35 -1.77
C SER A 192 -0.41 -24.80 -2.03
N SER A 193 -1.38 -24.16 -1.38
CA SER A 193 -2.81 -24.52 -1.47
C SER A 193 -3.46 -24.14 -2.81
N GLY A 194 -2.75 -23.42 -3.68
CA GLY A 194 -3.27 -22.97 -4.97
C GLY A 194 -4.25 -21.80 -4.86
N VAL A 195 -4.38 -21.19 -3.67
CA VAL A 195 -5.16 -19.97 -3.48
C VAL A 195 -4.60 -18.85 -4.37
N ASN A 196 -5.51 -18.10 -5.00
CA ASN A 196 -5.13 -16.93 -5.78
C ASN A 196 -4.60 -15.83 -4.84
N LEU A 197 -3.27 -15.74 -4.76
CA LEU A 197 -2.55 -14.76 -3.93
C LEU A 197 -2.86 -13.32 -4.32
N ILE A 198 -3.22 -13.08 -5.58
CA ILE A 198 -3.59 -11.75 -6.05
C ILE A 198 -4.95 -11.37 -5.47
N ASN A 199 -5.97 -12.23 -5.61
CA ASN A 199 -7.29 -11.98 -5.01
C ASN A 199 -7.21 -11.85 -3.49
N LEU A 200 -6.36 -12.64 -2.83
CA LEU A 200 -6.14 -12.53 -1.40
C LEU A 200 -5.49 -11.19 -1.04
N SER A 201 -4.47 -10.75 -1.78
CA SER A 201 -3.85 -9.44 -1.59
C SER A 201 -4.85 -8.30 -1.78
N VAL A 202 -5.64 -8.34 -2.87
CA VAL A 202 -6.70 -7.35 -3.13
C VAL A 202 -7.74 -7.37 -2.00
N GLY A 203 -8.12 -8.55 -1.49
CA GLY A 203 -9.03 -8.65 -0.34
C GLY A 203 -8.48 -8.03 0.94
N VAL A 204 -7.18 -8.20 1.22
CA VAL A 204 -6.51 -7.54 2.34
C VAL A 204 -6.49 -6.02 2.16
N GLU A 205 -6.26 -5.54 0.95
CA GLU A 205 -6.30 -4.11 0.63
C GLU A 205 -7.72 -3.54 0.81
N VAL A 206 -8.76 -4.24 0.36
CA VAL A 206 -10.15 -3.84 0.62
C VAL A 206 -10.46 -3.81 2.11
N MET A 207 -10.00 -4.82 2.86
CA MET A 207 -10.14 -4.82 4.32
C MET A 207 -9.48 -3.58 4.95
N ASN A 208 -8.30 -3.18 4.48
CA ASN A 208 -7.65 -1.94 4.92
C ASN A 208 -8.53 -0.71 4.63
N ALA A 209 -9.16 -0.66 3.45
CA ALA A 209 -10.08 0.42 3.07
C ALA A 209 -11.33 0.47 3.98
N LEU A 210 -11.88 -0.69 4.34
CA LEU A 210 -13.01 -0.81 5.27
C LEU A 210 -12.67 -0.30 6.69
N LEU A 211 -11.40 -0.39 7.09
CA LEU A 211 -10.93 0.08 8.40
C LEU A 211 -10.66 1.60 8.44
N LEU A 212 -10.60 2.28 7.29
CA LEU A 212 -10.33 3.72 7.21
C LEU A 212 -11.26 4.61 8.04
N PRO A 213 -12.58 4.41 8.06
CA PRO A 213 -13.47 5.25 8.88
C PRO A 213 -13.10 5.21 10.36
N VAL A 214 -12.69 4.03 10.84
CA VAL A 214 -12.31 3.82 12.25
C VAL A 214 -10.99 4.52 12.51
N VAL A 215 -9.96 4.23 11.72
CA VAL A 215 -8.59 4.73 11.97
C VAL A 215 -8.51 6.25 11.74
N LEU A 216 -9.01 6.74 10.60
CA LEU A 216 -9.02 8.17 10.29
C LEU A 216 -10.00 8.93 11.18
N GLY A 217 -11.11 8.31 11.58
CA GLY A 217 -12.06 8.89 12.52
C GLY A 217 -11.43 9.13 13.89
N PHE A 218 -10.73 8.13 14.44
CA PHE A 218 -9.99 8.30 15.69
C PHE A 218 -8.88 9.34 15.55
N LEU A 219 -8.14 9.34 14.45
CA LEU A 219 -7.11 10.34 14.19
C LEU A 219 -7.69 11.76 14.14
N TYR A 220 -8.84 11.94 13.50
CA TYR A 220 -9.55 13.22 13.46
C TYR A 220 -10.00 13.68 14.84
N ILE A 221 -10.59 12.79 15.63
CA ILE A 221 -11.02 13.07 17.01
C ILE A 221 -9.83 13.46 17.88
N LEU A 222 -8.72 12.71 17.79
CA LEU A 222 -7.47 12.99 18.49
C LEU A 222 -6.96 14.39 18.14
N ALA A 223 -6.94 14.71 16.85
CA ALA A 223 -6.45 16.00 16.36
C ALA A 223 -7.36 17.19 16.74
N ARG A 224 -8.63 16.91 17.07
CA ARG A 224 -9.60 17.91 17.52
C ARG A 224 -9.59 18.11 19.03
N ARG A 225 -9.50 17.02 19.80
CA ARG A 225 -9.74 17.02 21.26
C ARG A 225 -8.49 16.82 22.12
N ALA A 226 -7.53 16.02 21.67
CA ALA A 226 -6.40 15.60 22.49
C ALA A 226 -5.12 16.41 22.28
N LEU A 227 -5.00 17.14 21.17
CA LEU A 227 -3.84 18.00 20.92
C LEU A 227 -3.79 19.20 21.89
N PRO A 228 -2.57 19.67 22.26
CA PRO A 228 -2.39 20.87 23.08
C PRO A 228 -3.14 22.09 22.53
N ARG A 229 -3.61 22.97 23.44
CA ARG A 229 -4.30 24.22 23.06
C ARG A 229 -3.39 25.05 22.16
N GLY A 230 -3.81 25.27 20.91
CA GLY A 230 -3.05 25.97 19.87
C GLY A 230 -2.63 25.10 18.68
N SER A 231 -2.56 23.77 18.85
CA SER A 231 -2.23 22.82 17.77
C SER A 231 -3.44 22.01 17.27
N GLN A 232 -4.62 22.25 17.85
CA GLN A 232 -5.86 21.57 17.49
C GLN A 232 -6.36 22.00 16.11
N LEU A 233 -6.95 21.04 15.39
CA LEU A 233 -7.62 21.31 14.11
C LEU A 233 -8.85 22.21 14.32
N ARG A 234 -8.81 23.45 13.83
CA ARG A 234 -9.89 24.45 14.01
C ARG A 234 -10.27 25.13 12.69
N GLY A 235 -11.47 25.70 12.67
CA GLY A 235 -11.99 26.49 11.54
C GLY A 235 -12.17 25.70 10.24
N ALA A 236 -12.02 26.38 9.10
CA ALA A 236 -12.22 25.83 7.76
C ALA A 236 -11.30 24.65 7.44
N TYR A 237 -10.06 24.65 7.95
CA TYR A 237 -9.12 23.53 7.74
C TYR A 237 -9.64 22.22 8.33
N ALA A 238 -10.32 22.26 9.48
CA ALA A 238 -10.92 21.07 10.08
C ALA A 238 -12.12 20.53 9.29
N LEU A 239 -12.82 21.39 8.57
CA LEU A 239 -13.90 20.99 7.67
C LEU A 239 -13.33 20.32 6.42
N VAL A 240 -12.31 20.91 5.81
CA VAL A 240 -11.64 20.33 4.63
C VAL A 240 -11.10 18.94 4.96
N VAL A 241 -10.37 18.79 6.07
CA VAL A 241 -9.85 17.47 6.49
C VAL A 241 -10.97 16.47 6.75
N ALA A 242 -12.07 16.87 7.40
CA ALA A 242 -13.21 16.00 7.63
C ALA A 242 -13.88 15.55 6.31
N LEU A 243 -14.04 16.46 5.35
CA LEU A 243 -14.59 16.15 4.04
C LEU A 243 -13.68 15.21 3.27
N THR A 244 -12.37 15.43 3.28
CA THR A 244 -11.41 14.53 2.65
C THR A 244 -11.48 13.13 3.26
N ILE A 245 -11.50 13.01 4.59
CA ILE A 245 -11.62 11.71 5.27
C ILE A 245 -12.96 11.05 4.94
N MET A 246 -14.07 11.78 4.96
CA MET A 246 -15.38 11.21 4.63
C MET A 246 -15.45 10.75 3.18
N LEU A 247 -14.87 11.49 2.23
CA LEU A 247 -14.85 11.11 0.83
C LEU A 247 -13.97 9.87 0.61
N THR A 248 -12.75 9.84 1.15
CA THR A 248 -11.85 8.70 0.94
C THR A 248 -12.33 7.44 1.66
N ALA A 249 -12.73 7.56 2.93
CA ALA A 249 -13.25 6.43 3.68
C ALA A 249 -14.63 5.99 3.16
N GLY A 250 -15.47 6.93 2.74
CA GLY A 250 -16.78 6.65 2.14
C GLY A 250 -16.64 5.89 0.82
N LEU A 251 -15.75 6.32 -0.08
CA LEU A 251 -15.46 5.61 -1.33
C LEU A 251 -14.84 4.24 -1.07
N GLY A 252 -13.90 4.13 -0.13
CA GLY A 252 -13.29 2.86 0.24
C GLY A 252 -14.30 1.85 0.79
N VAL A 253 -15.18 2.30 1.69
CA VAL A 253 -16.25 1.47 2.27
C VAL A 253 -17.29 1.10 1.24
N TRP A 254 -17.76 2.08 0.46
CA TRP A 254 -18.73 1.86 -0.60
C TRP A 254 -18.21 0.84 -1.62
N GLY A 255 -17.00 1.05 -2.13
CA GLY A 255 -16.41 0.14 -3.11
C GLY A 255 -16.12 -1.25 -2.55
N GLY A 256 -15.66 -1.32 -1.29
CA GLY A 256 -15.39 -2.59 -0.63
C GLY A 256 -16.67 -3.40 -0.40
N LEU A 257 -17.73 -2.77 0.13
CA LEU A 257 -19.00 -3.44 0.39
C LEU A 257 -19.75 -3.81 -0.90
N THR A 258 -19.81 -2.92 -1.87
CA THR A 258 -20.49 -3.20 -3.16
C THR A 258 -19.79 -4.31 -3.95
N GLY A 259 -18.46 -4.34 -3.91
CA GLY A 259 -17.67 -5.41 -4.51
C GLY A 259 -17.81 -6.76 -3.77
N LEU A 260 -17.81 -6.75 -2.43
CA LEU A 260 -18.02 -7.97 -1.63
C LEU A 260 -19.42 -8.56 -1.80
N LEU A 261 -20.44 -7.72 -1.98
CA LEU A 261 -21.82 -8.15 -2.20
C LEU A 261 -22.09 -8.67 -3.63
N ALA A 262 -21.14 -8.49 -4.55
CA ALA A 262 -21.26 -8.93 -5.95
C ALA A 262 -20.71 -10.35 -6.20
N HIS A 263 -20.00 -10.91 -5.22
CA HIS A 263 -19.42 -12.26 -5.24
C HIS A 263 -20.22 -13.22 -4.36
#